data_AF-A0AAQ3WH37-F1
#
_entry.id   AF-A0AAQ3WH37-F1
#
_cell.length_a   1.000
_cell.length_b   1.000
_cell.length_c   1.000
_cell.angle_alpha   90.00
_cell.angle_beta   90.00
_cell.angle_gamma   90.00
#
_symmetry.space_group_name_H-M   'P 1'
#
loop_
_entity.id
_entity.type
_entity.pdbx_description
1 polymer ?
#
loop_
_entity_poly.entity_id
_entity_poly.type
_entity_poly.pdbx_seq_one_letter_code
_entity_poly.pdbx_strand_id
1 'polypeptide(L)'
;MRVREDRVKATNRQHLLKEFENIKFKDGESIDYFAVRINSLVSRLRELGEEVKNGRIMRKVLRVVPKKWKQVAVSIEMLLDLDTMSI
;
A
#
# COMPACT_ATOMS: atom_id res chain seq x y z
N MET A 1 -12.43 -7.96 -29.83
CA MET A 1 -12.57 -6.86 -28.85
C MET A 1 -11.79 -7.10 -27.54
N ARG A 2 -11.61 -8.34 -27.07
CA ARG A 2 -10.91 -8.71 -25.80
C ARG A 2 -9.49 -8.16 -25.61
N VAL A 3 -8.65 -8.15 -26.66
CA VAL A 3 -7.26 -7.68 -26.58
C VAL A 3 -7.12 -6.21 -26.14
N ARG A 4 -8.11 -5.34 -26.46
CA ARG A 4 -8.06 -3.92 -26.06
C ARG A 4 -8.41 -3.75 -24.58
N GLU A 5 -9.41 -4.48 -24.09
CA GLU A 5 -9.82 -4.45 -22.68
C GLU A 5 -8.72 -5.02 -21.76
N ASP A 6 -8.06 -6.10 -22.17
CA ASP A 6 -6.96 -6.70 -21.42
C ASP A 6 -5.77 -5.74 -21.32
N ARG A 7 -5.45 -5.02 -22.40
CA ARG A 7 -4.42 -3.98 -22.41
C ARG A 7 -4.78 -2.82 -21.48
N VAL A 8 -6.02 -2.36 -21.48
CA VAL A 8 -6.48 -1.27 -20.59
C VAL A 8 -6.37 -1.70 -19.12
N LYS A 9 -6.82 -2.93 -18.78
CA LYS A 9 -6.67 -3.48 -17.43
C LYS A 9 -5.21 -3.60 -17.01
N ALA A 10 -4.32 -4.05 -17.90
CA ALA A 10 -2.89 -4.14 -17.63
C ALA A 10 -2.24 -2.77 -17.39
N THR A 11 -2.59 -1.76 -18.19
CA THR A 11 -2.09 -0.39 -17.98
C THR A 11 -2.57 0.20 -16.65
N ASN A 12 -3.86 0.05 -16.33
CA ASN A 12 -4.43 0.54 -15.08
C ASN A 12 -3.77 -0.12 -13.86
N ARG A 13 -3.54 -1.43 -13.95
CA ARG A 13 -2.85 -2.20 -12.92
C ARG A 13 -1.42 -1.69 -12.70
N GLN A 14 -0.64 -1.50 -13.77
CA GLN A 14 0.72 -0.95 -13.66
C GLN A 14 0.71 0.46 -13.06
N HIS A 15 -0.27 1.28 -13.42
CA HIS A 15 -0.46 2.60 -12.83
C HIS A 15 -0.68 2.52 -11.32
N LEU A 16 -1.60 1.66 -10.85
CA LEU A 16 -1.88 1.48 -9.43
C LEU A 16 -0.70 0.88 -8.66
N LEU A 17 0.06 -0.04 -9.27
CA LEU A 17 1.30 -0.54 -8.66
C LEU A 17 2.33 0.59 -8.49
N LYS A 18 2.44 1.48 -9.48
CA LYS A 18 3.31 2.66 -9.39
C LYS A 18 2.81 3.64 -8.32
N GLU A 19 1.50 3.85 -8.19
CA GLU A 19 0.93 4.63 -7.09
C GLU A 19 1.25 4.01 -5.74
N PHE A 20 1.15 2.69 -5.61
CA PHE A 20 1.46 1.97 -4.38
C PHE A 20 2.93 2.14 -4.03
N GLU A 21 3.83 2.02 -5.00
CA GLU A 21 5.25 2.21 -4.78
C GLU A 21 5.65 3.66 -4.49
N ASN A 22 4.85 4.64 -4.90
CA ASN A 22 5.13 6.06 -4.63
C ASN A 22 4.27 6.63 -3.48
N ILE A 23 3.44 5.80 -2.84
CA ILE A 23 2.57 6.26 -1.76
C ILE A 23 3.43 6.81 -0.62
N LYS A 24 3.04 7.99 -0.14
CA LYS A 24 3.66 8.68 0.99
C LYS A 24 2.59 9.49 1.71
N PHE A 25 2.88 9.81 2.96
CA PHE A 25 2.09 10.78 3.69
C PHE A 25 2.11 12.13 2.97
N LYS A 26 0.94 12.74 2.85
CA LYS A 26 0.82 14.15 2.42
C LYS A 26 1.09 15.06 3.62
N ASP A 27 1.40 16.32 3.34
CA ASP A 27 1.59 17.33 4.39
C ASP A 27 0.29 17.50 5.18
N GLY A 28 0.38 17.40 6.51
CA GLY A 28 -0.76 17.49 7.41
C GLY A 28 -1.69 16.27 7.44
N GLU A 29 -1.41 15.21 6.68
CA GLU A 29 -2.25 14.02 6.64
C GLU A 29 -2.21 13.24 7.97
N SER A 30 -3.38 12.83 8.47
CA SER A 30 -3.49 11.95 9.62
C SER A 30 -3.19 10.49 9.24
N ILE A 31 -2.85 9.68 10.24
CA ILE A 31 -2.65 8.23 10.03
C ILE A 31 -3.93 7.58 9.50
N ASP A 32 -5.10 7.96 10.01
CA ASP A 32 -6.38 7.37 9.58
C ASP A 32 -6.67 7.65 8.11
N TYR A 33 -6.44 8.88 7.64
CA TYR A 33 -6.59 9.22 6.24
C TYR A 33 -5.59 8.49 5.34
N PHE A 34 -4.34 8.34 5.81
CA PHE A 34 -3.35 7.54 5.09
C PHE A 34 -3.76 6.06 5.01
N ALA A 35 -4.25 5.48 6.11
CA ALA A 35 -4.74 4.11 6.17
C ALA A 35 -5.90 3.86 5.20
N VAL A 36 -6.88 4.77 5.13
CA VAL A 36 -7.97 4.68 4.15
C VAL A 36 -7.44 4.70 2.72
N ARG A 37 -6.48 5.59 2.40
CA ARG A 37 -5.91 5.70 1.05
C ARG A 37 -5.16 4.44 0.63
N ILE A 38 -4.29 3.90 1.48
CA ILE A 38 -3.52 2.71 1.14
C ILE A 38 -4.43 1.48 0.99
N ASN A 39 -5.46 1.36 1.84
CA ASN A 39 -6.44 0.28 1.73
C ASN A 39 -7.29 0.39 0.46
N SER A 40 -7.75 1.59 0.10
CA SER A 40 -8.46 1.81 -1.16
C SER A 40 -7.60 1.44 -2.38
N LEU A 41 -6.32 1.78 -2.36
CA LEU A 41 -5.39 1.45 -3.42
C LEU A 41 -5.17 -0.07 -3.56
N VAL A 42 -4.99 -0.77 -2.43
CA VAL A 42 -4.85 -2.23 -2.40
C VAL A 42 -6.13 -2.92 -2.85
N SER A 43 -7.32 -2.42 -2.46
CA SER A 43 -8.61 -2.96 -2.92
C SER A 43 -8.74 -2.87 -4.44
N ARG A 44 -8.38 -1.72 -5.04
CA ARG A 44 -8.43 -1.54 -6.50
C ARG A 44 -7.43 -2.43 -7.23
N LEU A 45 -6.25 -2.68 -6.65
CA LEU A 45 -5.30 -3.66 -7.19
C LEU A 45 -5.91 -5.08 -7.16
N ARG A 46 -6.55 -5.46 -6.05
CA ARG A 46 -7.23 -6.75 -5.90
C ARG A 46 -8.36 -6.93 -6.91
N GLU A 47 -9.15 -5.90 -7.16
CA GLU A 47 -10.21 -5.90 -8.19
C GLU A 47 -9.66 -6.14 -9.61
N LEU A 48 -8.40 -5.78 -9.88
CA LEU A 48 -7.71 -6.05 -11.14
C LEU A 48 -7.01 -7.42 -11.16
N GLY A 49 -7.10 -8.21 -10.09
CA GLY A 49 -6.44 -9.50 -9.93
C GLY A 49 -5.00 -9.42 -9.43
N GLU A 50 -4.54 -8.26 -8.93
CA GLU A 50 -3.25 -8.14 -8.25
C GLU A 50 -3.39 -8.31 -6.75
N GLU A 51 -2.75 -9.34 -6.22
CA GLU A 51 -2.67 -9.54 -4.78
C GLU A 51 -1.44 -8.84 -4.20
N VAL A 52 -1.68 -7.86 -3.32
CA VAL A 52 -0.63 -7.26 -2.48
C VAL A 52 -0.73 -7.88 -1.09
N LYS A 53 0.25 -8.72 -0.73
CA LYS A 53 0.30 -9.36 0.59
C LYS A 53 0.35 -8.33 1.72
N ASN A 54 -0.32 -8.61 2.83
CA ASN A 54 -0.36 -7.72 4.00
C ASN A 54 1.02 -7.31 4.49
N GLY A 55 1.98 -8.24 4.57
CA GLY A 55 3.36 -7.89 4.96
C GLY A 55 4.03 -6.89 4.01
N ARG A 56 3.75 -6.93 2.71
CA ARG A 56 4.24 -5.91 1.76
C ARG A 56 3.60 -4.56 2.04
N ILE A 57 2.32 -4.53 2.40
CA ILE A 57 1.61 -3.30 2.76
C ILE A 57 2.18 -2.74 4.07
N MET A 58 2.34 -3.56 5.12
CA MET A 58 2.89 -3.14 6.40
C MET A 58 4.31 -2.58 6.26
N ARG A 59 5.19 -3.29 5.54
CA ARG A 59 6.53 -2.78 5.22
C ARG A 59 6.48 -1.44 4.48
N LYS A 60 5.50 -1.24 3.60
CA LYS A 60 5.31 0.03 2.90
C LYS A 60 4.91 1.15 3.86
N VAL A 61 3.95 0.90 4.74
CA VAL A 61 3.47 1.86 5.76
C VAL A 61 4.62 2.29 6.68
N LEU A 62 5.37 1.32 7.22
CA LEU A 62 6.46 1.57 8.17
C LEU A 62 7.59 2.39 7.54
N ARG A 63 7.90 2.13 6.25
CA ARG A 63 8.93 2.87 5.51
C ARG A 63 8.57 4.33 5.24
N VAL A 64 7.29 4.67 5.12
CA VAL A 64 6.83 6.02 4.72
C VAL A 64 6.23 6.83 5.88
N VAL A 65 6.25 6.27 7.09
CA VAL A 65 5.69 6.90 8.28
C VAL A 65 6.38 8.24 8.59
N PRO A 66 5.65 9.28 9.04
CA PRO A 66 6.25 10.54 9.43
C PRO A 66 7.28 10.39 10.57
N LYS A 67 8.30 11.26 10.60
CA LYS A 67 9.39 11.22 11.58
C LYS A 67 8.92 11.10 13.04
N LYS A 68 7.81 11.76 13.40
CA LYS A 68 7.22 11.70 14.75
C LYS A 68 6.81 10.30 15.21
N TRP A 69 6.61 9.35 14.28
CA TRP A 69 6.22 7.97 14.56
C TRP A 69 7.35 6.96 14.29
N LYS A 70 8.54 7.43 13.92
CA LYS A 70 9.64 6.56 13.49
C LYS A 70 10.04 5.55 14.57
N GLN A 71 10.06 5.97 15.84
CA GLN A 71 10.39 5.07 16.94
C GLN A 71 9.39 3.92 17.08
N VAL A 72 8.09 4.20 16.93
CA VAL A 72 7.03 3.18 16.97
C VAL A 72 7.19 2.22 15.80
N ALA A 73 7.48 2.74 14.60
CA ALA A 73 7.70 1.89 13.43
C ALA A 73 8.89 0.94 13.59
N VAL A 74 10.02 1.42 14.14
CA VAL A 74 11.19 0.57 14.43
C VAL A 74 10.83 -0.53 15.44
N SER A 75 10.10 -0.20 16.51
CA SER A 75 9.66 -1.21 17.48
C SER A 75 8.78 -2.28 16.84
N ILE A 76 7.88 -1.90 15.93
CA ILE A 76 7.04 -2.85 15.18
C ILE A 76 7.90 -3.76 14.30
N GLU A 77 8.84 -3.20 13.53
CA GLU A 77 9.73 -3.98 12.65
C GLU A 77 10.61 -4.97 13.42
N MET A 78 11.02 -4.63 14.64
CA MET A 78 11.88 -5.49 15.47
C MET A 78 11.12 -6.59 16.21
N LEU A 79 9.87 -6.33 16.63
CA LEU A 79 9.16 -7.19 17.57
C LEU A 79 8.12 -8.09 16.91
N LEU A 80 7.70 -7.78 15.68
CA LEU A 80 6.54 -8.41 15.06
C LEU A 80 6.87 -8.98 13.67
N ASP A 81 6.33 -10.18 13.39
CA ASP A 81 6.37 -10.75 12.05
C ASP A 81 5.30 -10.08 11.16
N LEU A 82 5.76 -9.19 10.28
CA LEU A 82 4.90 -8.41 9.41
C LEU A 82 4.12 -9.26 8.39
N ASP A 83 4.59 -10.47 8.05
CA ASP A 83 3.88 -11.33 7.10
C ASP A 83 2.67 -12.03 7.73
N THR A 84 2.60 -12.07 9.07
CA THR A 84 1.46 -12.59 9.84
C THR A 84 0.43 -11.53 10.21
N MET A 85 0.73 -10.25 9.99
CA MET A 85 -0.17 -9.15 10.34
C MET A 85 -1.36 -9.06 9.40
N SER A 86 -2.56 -8.92 9.96
CA SER A 86 -3.75 -8.51 9.23
C SER A 86 -3.87 -6.99 9.18
N ILE A 87 -4.40 -6.48 8.07
CA ILE A 87 -4.86 -5.09 7.93
C ILE A 87 -6.37 -5.09 8.00
#